data_AF-A0A3C8C7W5-F1
#
_entry.id   AF-A0A3C8C7W5-F1
#
_cell.length_a   1.000
_cell.length_b   1.000
_cell.length_c   1.000
_cell.angle_alpha   90.00
_cell.angle_beta   90.00
_cell.angle_gamma   90.00
#
_symmetry.space_group_name_H-M   'P 1'
#
loop_
_entity.id
_entity.type
_entity.pdbx_description
1 polymer ?
#
loop_
_entity_poly.entity_id
_entity_poly.type
_entity_poly.pdbx_seq_one_letter_code
_entity_poly.pdbx_strand_id
1 'polypeptide(L)' 'PKPTGLRYCINSASLRFIAVENLTKEGYEDFRTLFSQSDGL' A
#
# COMPACT_ATOMS: atom_id res chain seq x y z
N PRO A 1 -17.16 4.59 4.73
CA PRO A 1 -16.90 3.59 5.80
C PRO A 1 -16.21 4.31 6.96
N LYS A 2 -16.38 3.88 8.22
CA LYS A 2 -15.59 4.46 9.32
C LYS A 2 -14.09 4.26 9.04
N PRO A 3 -13.20 5.17 9.48
CA PRO A 3 -13.47 6.39 10.25
C PRO A 3 -13.84 7.63 9.41
N THR A 4 -13.44 7.72 8.14
CA THR A 4 -13.55 8.96 7.35
C THR A 4 -14.85 9.10 6.54
N GLY A 5 -15.61 8.03 6.39
CA GLY A 5 -16.79 8.01 5.51
C GLY A 5 -16.46 7.94 4.02
N LEU A 6 -15.22 8.19 3.60
CA LEU A 6 -14.80 8.29 2.20
C LEU A 6 -14.69 6.91 1.51
N ARG A 7 -14.94 6.89 0.20
CA ARG A 7 -14.72 5.73 -0.69
C ARG A 7 -13.91 6.18 -1.89
N TYR A 8 -12.67 5.73 -1.97
CA TYR A 8 -11.80 5.95 -3.13
C TYR A 8 -12.10 4.86 -4.17
N CYS A 9 -12.83 5.21 -5.22
CA CYS A 9 -13.09 4.32 -6.35
C CYS A 9 -11.95 4.47 -7.36
N ILE A 10 -11.12 3.43 -7.50
CA ILE A 10 -9.95 3.44 -8.39
C ILE A 10 -10.08 2.27 -9.37
N ASN A 11 -9.75 2.51 -10.64
CA ASN A 11 -9.74 1.48 -11.67
C ASN A 11 -8.54 0.55 -11.47
N SER A 12 -8.76 -0.77 -11.50
CA SER A 12 -7.69 -1.77 -11.37
C SER A 12 -6.69 -1.72 -12.53
N ALA A 13 -7.11 -1.34 -13.73
CA ALA A 13 -6.22 -1.17 -14.88
C ALA A 13 -5.20 -0.03 -14.70
N SER A 14 -5.46 0.89 -13.77
CA SER A 14 -4.54 1.97 -13.42
C SER A 14 -3.58 1.61 -12.29
N LEU A 15 -3.67 0.40 -11.73
CA LEU A 15 -2.88 -0.05 -10.58
C LEU A 15 -1.98 -1.23 -10.94
N ARG A 16 -0.80 -1.27 -10.32
CA ARG A 16 0.11 -2.42 -10.33
C ARG A 16 0.43 -2.81 -8.90
N PHE A 17 0.14 -4.06 -8.55
CA PHE A 17 0.48 -4.58 -7.23
C PHE A 17 1.99 -4.87 -7.13
N ILE A 18 2.60 -4.45 -6.02
CA ILE A 18 3.98 -4.76 -5.65
C ILE A 18 3.95 -5.32 -4.24
N ALA A 19 4.36 -6.59 -4.08
CA ALA A 19 4.44 -7.21 -2.77
C ALA A 19 5.51 -6.52 -1.91
N VAL A 20 5.31 -6.45 -0.58
CA VAL A 20 6.18 -5.71 0.35
C VAL A 20 7.63 -6.20 0.25
N GLU A 21 7.83 -7.51 0.14
CA GLU A 21 9.14 -8.14 -0.03
C GLU A 21 9.87 -7.70 -1.31
N ASN A 22 9.14 -7.25 -2.34
CA ASN A 22 9.69 -6.82 -3.62
C ASN A 22 9.96 -5.31 -3.70
N LEU A 23 9.52 -4.50 -2.73
CA LEU A 23 9.66 -3.04 -2.79
C LEU A 23 11.11 -2.60 -3.00
N THR A 24 12.05 -3.18 -2.26
CA THR A 24 13.49 -2.90 -2.36
C THR A 24 14.03 -3.22 -3.76
N LYS A 25 13.65 -4.38 -4.30
CA LYS A 25 14.09 -4.86 -5.62
C LYS A 25 13.55 -3.98 -6.75
N GLU A 26 12.33 -3.45 -6.59
CA GLU A 26 11.66 -2.59 -7.56
C GLU A 26 12.03 -1.10 -7.39
N GLY A 27 12.92 -0.75 -6.44
CA GLY A 27 13.41 0.61 -6.22
C GLY A 27 12.53 1.49 -5.32
N TYR A 28 11.60 0.90 -4.57
CA TYR A 28 10.65 1.58 -3.68
C TYR A 28 11.01 1.43 -2.19
N GLU A 29 12.30 1.43 -1.84
CA GLU A 29 12.77 1.18 -0.47
C GLU A 29 12.18 2.17 0.56
N ASP A 30 12.04 3.45 0.20
CA ASP A 30 11.50 4.49 1.10
C ASP A 30 10.10 4.15 1.65
N PHE A 31 9.31 3.39 0.90
CA PHE A 31 7.96 2.96 1.29
C PHE A 31 7.94 1.80 2.28
N ARG A 32 9.07 1.10 2.52
CA ARG A 32 9.16 0.01 3.52
C ARG A 32 8.76 0.49 4.92
N THR A 33 9.05 1.74 5.23
CA THR A 33 8.73 2.36 6.52
C THR A 33 7.23 2.35 6.83
N LEU A 34 6.37 2.43 5.81
CA LEU A 34 4.90 2.39 5.96
C LEU A 34 4.38 1.02 6.41
N PHE A 35 5.16 -0.04 6.19
CA PHE A 35 4.82 -1.41 6.56
C PHE A 35 5.57 -1.90 7.82
N SER A 36 6.35 -1.01 8.44
CA SER A 36 7.18 -1.33 9.62
C SER A 36 6.40 -1.26 10.94
N GLN A 37 5.19 -0.69 10.93
CA GLN A 37 4.32 -0.63 12.10
C GLN A 37 3.25 -1.72 12.07
N SER A 38 3.19 -2.45 13.16
CA SER A 38 2.17 -3.42 13.50
C SER A 38 0.84 -2.73 13.81
N ASP A 39 0.14 -2.22 12.80
CA ASP A 39 -1.31 -2.17 12.85
C ASP A 39 -1.82 -3.48 12.25
N GLY A 40 -1.59 -4.54 13.04
CA GLY A 40 -2.15 -5.86 12.83
C GLY A 40 -3.66 -5.81 13.01
N LEU A 41 -4.36 -6.24 11.98
CA LEU A 41 -5.29 -7.34 12.19
C LEU A 41 -4.50 -8.61 12.54
#